data_AF-A0A955T1G9-F1
#
_entry.id   AF-A0A955T1G9-F1
#
_cell.length_a   1.000
_cell.length_b   1.000
_cell.length_c   1.000
_cell.angle_alpha   90.00
_cell.angle_beta   90.00
_cell.angle_gamma   90.00
#
_symmetry.space_group_name_H-M   'P 1'
#
loop_
_entity.id
_entity.type
_entity.pdbx_description
1 polymer ?
#
loop_
_entity_poly.entity_id
_entity_poly.type
_entity_poly.pdbx_seq_one_letter_code
_entity_poly.pdbx_strand_id
1 'polypeptide(L)'
;MRNGLGLLALSLLLLYRVDADPTLNVQSVSDGVEALQNRYNEMRSSRVNLEQVLSGLESEIAALERELHSFQTESPEFSPDQIEFFEKRIRPVLIANCFECHSDQKQKGGLRLDSRSAVLRGGDSGHAVDLSHPEGSRLLEAIAYDNLDLQMPPRSKLADHEIADLAAWVKMRAPWPEESGQAQTAKSDEPFSQELKRRAQRWSFQPLRPVQVPEVKEKDWIRNPIDAFILSHHEQESIPHAAEASPRT
;
A
#
# COMPACT_ATOMS: atom_id res chain seq x y z
N MET A 1 6.60 43.20 -21.90
CA MET A 1 6.10 43.62 -23.23
C MET A 1 4.82 44.42 -22.99
N ARG A 2 4.93 45.70 -22.61
CA ARG A 2 4.89 46.89 -23.49
C ARG A 2 3.66 46.90 -24.42
N ASN A 3 2.76 47.84 -24.12
CA ASN A 3 1.91 48.59 -25.05
C ASN A 3 0.92 47.79 -25.91
N GLY A 4 -0.34 47.68 -25.47
CA GLY A 4 -1.41 47.09 -26.30
C GLY A 4 -2.81 47.66 -26.10
N LEU A 5 -3.17 48.08 -24.88
CA LEU A 5 -4.55 48.48 -24.57
C LEU A 5 -4.81 49.99 -24.69
N GLY A 6 -3.78 50.84 -24.61
CA GLY A 6 -3.93 52.30 -24.78
C GLY A 6 -4.15 52.77 -26.22
N LEU A 7 -3.76 51.95 -27.22
CA LEU A 7 -3.90 52.30 -28.64
C LEU A 7 -5.26 51.89 -29.23
N LEU A 8 -5.97 50.94 -28.63
CA LEU A 8 -7.31 50.56 -29.08
C LEU A 8 -8.40 51.53 -28.61
N ALA A 9 -8.20 52.22 -27.48
CA ALA A 9 -9.11 53.30 -27.04
C ALA A 9 -8.97 54.57 -27.90
N LEU A 10 -7.76 54.88 -28.38
CA LEU A 10 -7.52 56.06 -29.22
C LEU A 10 -7.87 55.82 -30.70
N SER A 11 -7.79 54.56 -31.18
CA SER A 11 -8.18 54.22 -32.56
C SER A 11 -9.70 54.12 -32.78
N LEU A 12 -10.50 53.90 -31.73
CA LEU A 12 -11.96 53.92 -31.84
C LEU A 12 -12.53 55.35 -31.89
N LEU A 13 -11.77 56.35 -31.40
CA LEU A 13 -12.12 57.77 -31.44
C LEU A 13 -11.76 58.47 -32.76
N LEU A 14 -10.97 57.85 -33.64
CA LEU A 14 -10.55 58.42 -34.94
C LEU A 14 -11.34 57.89 -36.15
N LEU A 15 -12.13 56.82 -35.99
CA LEU A 15 -13.02 56.29 -37.05
C LEU A 15 -14.52 56.60 -36.83
N TYR A 16 -14.89 57.09 -35.65
CA TYR A 16 -16.16 57.76 -35.45
C TYR A 16 -15.92 59.27 -35.51
N ARG A 17 -16.10 59.88 -36.69
CA ARG A 17 -16.62 61.26 -36.73
C ARG A 17 -18.01 61.20 -36.11
N VAL A 18 -18.07 61.25 -34.79
CA VAL A 18 -19.28 61.62 -34.07
C VAL A 18 -19.53 63.05 -34.50
N ASP A 19 -20.56 63.27 -35.30
CA ASP A 19 -21.24 64.56 -35.32
C ASP A 19 -21.50 64.89 -33.86
N ALA A 20 -20.71 65.81 -33.29
CA ALA A 20 -20.83 66.19 -31.90
C ALA A 20 -22.23 66.77 -31.72
N ASP A 21 -23.15 65.96 -31.19
CA ASP A 21 -24.46 66.41 -30.75
C ASP A 21 -24.19 67.54 -29.74
N PRO A 22 -24.58 68.79 -30.04
CA PRO A 22 -24.31 69.93 -29.16
C PRO A 22 -25.03 69.83 -27.82
N THR A 23 -25.84 68.78 -27.61
CA THR A 23 -26.52 68.49 -26.35
C THR A 23 -25.79 67.48 -25.45
N LEU A 24 -24.71 66.85 -25.92
CA LEU A 24 -23.90 65.95 -25.10
C LEU A 24 -22.93 66.72 -24.19
N ASN A 25 -23.30 66.82 -22.91
CA ASN A 25 -22.48 67.41 -21.87
C ASN A 25 -21.23 66.54 -21.60
N VAL A 26 -20.06 67.06 -21.95
CA VAL A 26 -18.73 66.42 -21.76
C VAL A 26 -18.52 65.96 -20.30
N GLN A 27 -19.06 66.70 -19.33
CA GLN A 27 -18.96 66.33 -17.92
C GLN A 27 -19.72 65.03 -17.61
N SER A 28 -20.92 64.86 -18.17
CA SER A 28 -21.74 63.65 -17.99
C SER A 28 -21.07 62.40 -18.56
N VAL A 29 -20.35 62.55 -19.68
CA VAL A 29 -19.57 61.46 -20.28
C VAL A 29 -18.35 61.12 -19.41
N SER A 30 -17.66 62.14 -18.88
CA SER A 30 -16.52 61.95 -17.96
C SER A 30 -16.95 61.24 -16.67
N ASP A 31 -18.03 61.70 -16.05
CA ASP A 31 -18.59 61.13 -14.82
C ASP A 31 -19.03 59.67 -15.05
N GLY A 32 -19.59 59.37 -16.23
CA GLY A 32 -19.96 58.01 -16.62
C GLY A 32 -18.77 57.07 -16.78
N VAL A 33 -17.65 57.55 -17.34
CA VAL A 33 -16.41 56.77 -17.47
C VAL A 33 -15.78 56.51 -16.10
N GLU A 34 -15.76 57.51 -15.22
CA GLU A 34 -15.23 57.36 -13.86
C GLU A 34 -16.08 56.37 -13.03
N ALA A 35 -17.41 56.41 -13.15
CA ALA A 35 -18.29 55.45 -12.52
C ALA A 35 -18.06 54.00 -13.00
N LEU A 36 -17.82 53.80 -14.31
CA LEU A 36 -17.49 52.48 -14.85
C LEU A 36 -16.10 52.00 -14.41
N GLN A 37 -15.11 52.89 -14.35
CA GLN A 37 -13.77 52.57 -13.87
C GLN A 37 -13.79 52.17 -12.39
N ASN A 38 -14.58 52.87 -11.57
CA ASN A 38 -14.76 52.53 -10.16
C ASN A 38 -15.43 51.16 -9.99
N ARG A 39 -16.50 50.88 -10.73
CA ARG A 39 -17.15 49.55 -10.74
C ARG A 39 -16.20 48.44 -11.20
N TYR A 40 -15.37 48.70 -12.21
CA TYR A 40 -14.36 47.74 -12.66
C TYR A 40 -13.32 47.46 -11.58
N ASN A 41 -12.84 48.50 -10.88
CA ASN A 41 -11.89 48.36 -9.78
C ASN A 41 -12.49 47.61 -8.58
N GLU A 42 -13.76 47.86 -8.24
CA GLU A 42 -14.50 47.14 -7.20
C GLU A 42 -14.69 45.65 -7.55
N MET A 43 -15.09 45.34 -8.79
CA MET A 43 -15.20 43.95 -9.25
C MET A 43 -13.84 43.25 -9.26
N ARG A 44 -12.78 43.94 -9.69
CA ARG A 44 -11.41 43.42 -9.69
C ARG A 44 -10.93 43.15 -8.26
N SER A 45 -11.20 44.05 -7.31
CA SER A 45 -10.87 43.88 -5.89
C SER A 45 -11.64 42.71 -5.26
N SER A 46 -12.94 42.60 -5.57
CA SER A 46 -13.79 41.49 -5.10
C SER A 46 -13.29 40.14 -5.63
N ARG A 47 -12.80 40.09 -6.87
CA ARG A 47 -12.18 38.89 -7.44
C ARG A 47 -10.88 38.52 -6.72
N VAL A 48 -10.02 39.49 -6.41
CA VAL A 48 -8.77 39.23 -5.64
C VAL A 48 -9.10 38.69 -4.24
N ASN A 49 -10.12 39.22 -3.58
CA ASN A 49 -10.57 38.70 -2.29
C ASN A 49 -11.05 37.24 -2.38
N LEU A 50 -11.78 36.89 -3.45
CA LEU A 50 -12.22 35.51 -3.68
C LEU A 50 -11.05 34.57 -3.99
N GLU A 51 -10.09 34.98 -4.81
CA GLU A 51 -8.87 34.20 -5.10
C GLU A 51 -8.06 33.95 -3.82
N GLN A 52 -7.99 34.93 -2.92
CA GLN A 52 -7.29 34.80 -1.64
C GLN A 52 -8.02 33.86 -0.66
N VAL A 53 -9.36 33.92 -0.60
CA VAL A 53 -10.18 32.98 0.20
C VAL A 53 -10.03 31.55 -0.32
N LEU A 54 -10.08 31.36 -1.65
CA LEU A 54 -9.90 30.04 -2.26
C LEU A 54 -8.52 29.45 -1.98
N SER A 55 -7.46 30.26 -2.11
CA SER A 55 -6.09 29.83 -1.76
C SER A 55 -5.95 29.45 -0.28
N GLY A 56 -6.63 30.16 0.62
CA GLY A 56 -6.70 29.80 2.05
C GLY A 56 -7.34 28.43 2.26
N LEU A 57 -8.50 28.18 1.64
CA LEU A 57 -9.21 26.90 1.73
C LEU A 57 -8.39 25.74 1.13
N GLU A 58 -7.70 25.96 0.02
CA GLU A 58 -6.80 24.95 -0.58
C GLU A 58 -5.66 24.56 0.38
N SER A 59 -5.12 25.54 1.11
CA SER A 59 -4.05 25.27 2.08
C SER A 59 -4.54 24.48 3.31
N GLU A 60 -5.76 24.74 3.76
CA GLU A 60 -6.42 24.01 4.84
C GLU A 60 -6.76 22.57 4.41
N ILE A 61 -7.29 22.40 3.19
CA ILE A 61 -7.54 21.07 2.61
C ILE A 61 -6.23 20.29 2.51
N ALA A 62 -5.15 20.89 2.00
CA ALA A 62 -3.85 20.22 1.90
C ALA A 62 -3.25 19.87 3.27
N ALA A 63 -3.57 20.62 4.33
CA ALA A 63 -3.16 20.29 5.70
C ALA A 63 -3.92 19.08 6.25
N LEU A 64 -5.24 19.06 6.06
CA LEU A 64 -6.09 17.91 6.42
C LEU A 64 -5.73 16.65 5.63
N GLU A 65 -5.39 16.78 4.35
CA GLU A 65 -4.91 15.66 3.52
C GLU A 65 -3.58 15.10 4.00
N ARG A 66 -2.64 15.96 4.44
CA ARG A 66 -1.36 15.55 5.04
C ARG A 66 -1.57 14.83 6.36
N GLU A 67 -2.46 15.32 7.20
CA GLU A 67 -2.80 14.70 8.48
C GLU A 67 -3.46 13.33 8.24
N LEU A 68 -4.43 13.25 7.32
CA LEU A 68 -5.05 12.00 6.88
C LEU A 68 -4.03 11.00 6.31
N HIS A 69 -3.06 11.47 5.52
CA HIS A 69 -1.97 10.61 5.01
C HIS A 69 -1.07 10.10 6.15
N SER A 70 -0.76 10.93 7.14
CA SER A 70 0.06 10.51 8.29
C SER A 70 -0.59 9.38 9.09
N PHE A 71 -1.92 9.44 9.26
CA PHE A 71 -2.71 8.38 9.89
C PHE A 71 -2.77 7.09 9.05
N GLN A 72 -2.61 7.17 7.72
CA GLN A 72 -2.59 6.02 6.84
C GLN A 72 -1.22 5.31 6.78
N THR A 73 -0.14 6.03 7.09
CA THR A 73 1.23 5.49 7.01
C THR A 73 1.72 4.78 8.25
N GLU A 74 1.05 4.95 9.39
CA GLU A 74 1.30 4.14 10.59
C GLU A 74 0.61 2.78 10.47
N SER A 75 1.20 1.88 9.68
CA SER A 75 0.93 0.45 9.86
C SER A 75 1.43 0.07 11.26
N PRO A 76 0.55 -0.35 12.18
CA PRO A 76 0.98 -0.63 13.55
C PRO A 76 2.01 -1.76 13.53
N GLU A 77 3.23 -1.49 14.03
CA GLU A 77 4.17 -2.54 14.36
C GLU A 77 3.57 -3.36 15.51
N PHE A 78 3.30 -4.63 15.24
CA PHE A 78 2.76 -5.55 16.25
C PHE A 78 3.88 -6.13 17.09
N SER A 79 3.65 -6.23 18.41
CA SER A 79 4.62 -6.83 19.32
C SER A 79 4.85 -8.33 19.00
N PRO A 80 6.02 -8.89 19.35
CA PRO A 80 6.31 -10.31 19.16
C PRO A 80 5.23 -11.24 19.74
N ASP A 81 4.72 -10.92 20.93
CA ASP A 81 3.68 -11.71 21.60
C ASP A 81 2.36 -11.72 20.82
N GLN A 82 1.99 -10.59 20.20
CA GLN A 82 0.81 -10.50 19.35
C GLN A 82 0.96 -11.33 18.07
N ILE A 83 2.16 -11.34 17.49
CA ILE A 83 2.47 -12.17 16.32
C ILE A 83 2.47 -13.66 16.68
N GLU A 84 3.07 -14.03 17.81
CA GLU A 84 3.03 -15.41 18.30
C GLU A 84 1.59 -15.87 18.56
N PHE A 85 0.76 -15.02 19.17
CA PHE A 85 -0.65 -15.30 19.36
C PHE A 85 -1.36 -15.55 18.04
N PHE A 86 -1.13 -14.70 17.03
CA PHE A 86 -1.68 -14.91 15.70
C PHE A 86 -1.26 -16.25 15.09
N GLU A 87 0.04 -16.56 15.10
CA GLU A 87 0.58 -17.79 14.50
C GLU A 87 0.08 -19.06 15.20
N LYS A 88 -0.03 -19.04 16.53
CA LYS A 88 -0.41 -20.22 17.31
C LYS A 88 -1.91 -20.41 17.47
N ARG A 89 -2.69 -19.32 17.51
CA ARG A 89 -4.11 -19.35 17.88
C ARG A 89 -5.04 -18.99 16.73
N ILE A 90 -4.61 -18.10 15.82
CA ILE A 90 -5.51 -17.53 14.80
C ILE A 90 -5.29 -18.16 13.44
N ARG A 91 -4.04 -18.22 12.96
CA ARG A 91 -3.72 -18.77 11.64
C ARG A 91 -4.26 -20.20 11.45
N PRO A 92 -4.15 -21.13 12.42
CA PRO A 92 -4.70 -22.49 12.25
C PRO A 92 -6.23 -22.48 12.05
N VAL A 93 -6.94 -21.65 12.80
CA VAL A 93 -8.40 -21.52 12.70
C VAL A 93 -8.80 -20.97 11.34
N LEU A 94 -8.13 -19.92 10.86
CA LEU A 94 -8.39 -19.32 9.55
C LEU A 94 -8.14 -20.31 8.40
N ILE A 95 -7.04 -21.08 8.47
CA ILE A 95 -6.71 -22.09 7.46
C ILE A 95 -7.77 -23.20 7.45
N ALA A 96 -8.10 -23.75 8.62
CA ALA A 96 -8.98 -24.91 8.72
C ALA A 96 -10.43 -24.57 8.36
N ASN A 97 -10.90 -23.37 8.72
CA ASN A 97 -12.32 -23.05 8.73
C ASN A 97 -12.74 -21.95 7.75
N CYS A 98 -11.81 -21.12 7.27
CA CYS A 98 -12.14 -19.94 6.47
C CYS A 98 -11.59 -20.00 5.04
N PHE A 99 -10.35 -20.43 4.86
CA PHE A 99 -9.63 -20.29 3.58
C PHE A 99 -10.21 -21.11 2.42
N GLU A 100 -10.92 -22.20 2.70
CA GLU A 100 -11.61 -22.97 1.65
C GLU A 100 -12.59 -22.11 0.84
N CYS A 101 -13.18 -21.06 1.46
CA CYS A 101 -14.18 -20.19 0.82
C CYS A 101 -13.82 -18.70 0.77
N HIS A 102 -12.81 -18.25 1.53
CA HIS A 102 -12.41 -16.84 1.67
C HIS A 102 -10.89 -16.64 1.54
N SER A 103 -10.32 -17.12 0.44
CA SER A 103 -8.90 -16.99 0.07
C SER A 103 -8.74 -16.42 -1.34
N ASP A 104 -7.51 -16.28 -1.82
CA ASP A 104 -7.22 -15.93 -3.21
C ASP A 104 -7.89 -16.87 -4.24
N GLN A 105 -7.97 -18.17 -3.93
CA GLN A 105 -8.56 -19.19 -4.81
C GLN A 105 -10.09 -19.10 -4.88
N LYS A 106 -10.74 -18.66 -3.79
CA LYS A 106 -12.21 -18.58 -3.72
C LYS A 106 -12.63 -17.46 -2.77
N GLN A 107 -13.49 -16.57 -3.27
CA GLN A 107 -13.88 -15.34 -2.58
C GLN A 107 -15.41 -15.26 -2.49
N LYS A 108 -16.02 -16.08 -1.62
CA LYS A 108 -17.47 -15.98 -1.40
C LYS A 108 -17.81 -14.60 -0.81
N GLY A 109 -18.82 -13.94 -1.38
CA GLY A 109 -19.22 -12.59 -0.98
C GLY A 109 -18.11 -11.53 -1.11
N GLY A 110 -17.19 -11.73 -2.07
CA GLY A 110 -16.05 -10.82 -2.30
C GLY A 110 -15.03 -10.78 -1.15
N LEU A 111 -15.17 -11.65 -0.14
CA LEU A 111 -14.37 -11.60 1.09
C LEU A 111 -13.14 -12.49 1.01
N ARG A 112 -12.00 -11.95 1.45
CA ARG A 112 -10.73 -12.65 1.67
C ARG A 112 -10.26 -12.50 3.11
N LEU A 113 -9.81 -13.59 3.71
CA LEU A 113 -9.36 -13.66 5.11
C LEU A 113 -7.89 -14.10 5.27
N ASP A 114 -7.17 -14.26 4.16
CA ASP A 114 -5.81 -14.78 4.07
C ASP A 114 -4.72 -13.69 3.99
N SER A 115 -5.10 -12.42 4.11
CA SER A 115 -4.17 -11.32 4.37
C SER A 115 -4.82 -10.26 5.25
N ARG A 116 -4.02 -9.54 6.05
CA ARG A 116 -4.55 -8.49 6.93
C ARG A 116 -5.23 -7.40 6.13
N SER A 117 -4.59 -6.96 5.06
CA SER A 117 -5.15 -5.93 4.19
C SER A 117 -6.49 -6.35 3.59
N ALA A 118 -6.68 -7.63 3.27
CA ALA A 118 -7.95 -8.15 2.75
C ALA A 118 -9.04 -8.23 3.82
N VAL A 119 -8.70 -8.71 5.02
CA VAL A 119 -9.61 -8.75 6.17
C VAL A 119 -10.17 -7.36 6.47
N LEU A 120 -9.30 -6.34 6.45
CA LEU A 120 -9.70 -4.96 6.71
C LEU A 120 -10.50 -4.34 5.57
N ARG A 121 -10.21 -4.68 4.30
CA ARG A 121 -11.06 -4.24 3.17
C ARG A 121 -12.46 -4.85 3.25
N GLY A 122 -12.58 -6.07 3.77
CA GLY A 122 -13.86 -6.78 3.82
C GLY A 122 -14.29 -7.31 2.45
N GLY A 123 -15.61 -7.47 2.27
CA GLY A 123 -16.21 -7.99 1.03
C GLY A 123 -17.41 -7.16 0.57
N ASP A 124 -18.27 -7.76 -0.24
CA ASP A 124 -19.48 -7.11 -0.82
C ASP A 124 -20.44 -6.55 0.25
N SER A 125 -20.29 -7.10 1.46
CA SER A 125 -21.07 -6.82 2.66
C SER A 125 -20.43 -5.75 3.57
N GLY A 126 -19.36 -5.09 3.11
CA GLY A 126 -18.58 -4.12 3.88
C GLY A 126 -17.43 -4.74 4.67
N HIS A 127 -16.92 -3.99 5.64
CA HIS A 127 -15.79 -4.38 6.49
C HIS A 127 -16.09 -5.68 7.23
N ALA A 128 -15.17 -6.64 7.17
CA ALA A 128 -15.27 -7.86 7.98
C ALA A 128 -14.82 -7.62 9.42
N VAL A 129 -13.78 -6.80 9.58
CA VAL A 129 -13.25 -6.35 10.87
C VAL A 129 -13.33 -4.83 10.93
N ASP A 130 -14.03 -4.31 11.94
CA ASP A 130 -14.07 -2.89 12.26
C ASP A 130 -13.04 -2.60 13.35
N LEU A 131 -12.01 -1.82 13.00
CA LEU A 131 -10.94 -1.44 13.93
C LEU A 131 -11.34 -0.34 14.92
N SER A 132 -12.44 0.35 14.67
CA SER A 132 -13.00 1.38 15.54
C SER A 132 -14.00 0.79 16.53
N HIS A 133 -14.78 -0.20 16.12
CA HIS A 133 -15.73 -0.93 16.96
C HIS A 133 -15.53 -2.46 16.83
N PRO A 134 -14.47 -3.02 17.44
CA PRO A 134 -14.10 -4.43 17.30
C PRO A 134 -15.25 -5.40 17.56
N GLU A 135 -16.04 -5.18 18.61
CA GLU A 135 -17.21 -5.98 18.98
C GLU A 135 -18.34 -5.96 17.95
N GLY A 136 -18.44 -4.89 17.16
CA GLY A 136 -19.40 -4.77 16.06
C GLY A 136 -18.91 -5.38 14.74
N SER A 137 -17.76 -6.04 14.74
CA SER A 137 -17.19 -6.64 13.54
C SER A 137 -18.08 -7.76 13.01
N ARG A 138 -18.45 -7.65 11.73
CA ARG A 138 -19.29 -8.63 11.04
C ARG A 138 -18.71 -10.05 11.05
N LEU A 139 -17.37 -10.16 11.05
CA LEU A 139 -16.68 -11.45 11.23
C LEU A 139 -17.10 -12.12 12.54
N LEU A 140 -17.16 -11.37 13.64
CA LEU A 140 -17.49 -11.91 14.97
C LEU A 140 -18.96 -12.31 15.06
N GLU A 141 -19.87 -11.49 14.51
CA GLU A 141 -21.30 -11.83 14.38
C GLU A 141 -21.48 -13.17 13.63
N ALA A 142 -20.79 -13.33 12.50
CA ALA A 142 -20.93 -14.49 11.64
C ALA A 142 -20.46 -15.81 12.30
N ILE A 143 -19.38 -15.77 13.08
CA ILE A 143 -18.82 -16.95 13.77
C ILE A 143 -19.53 -17.26 15.09
N ALA A 144 -20.13 -16.24 15.72
CA ALA A 144 -20.94 -16.42 16.92
C ALA A 144 -22.29 -17.11 16.63
N TYR A 145 -22.75 -17.05 15.38
CA TYR A 145 -24.07 -17.52 14.93
C TYR A 145 -25.22 -16.73 15.55
N ASP A 146 -25.00 -15.47 15.90
CA ASP A 146 -26.02 -14.61 16.49
C ASP A 146 -27.11 -14.20 15.47
N ASN A 147 -26.79 -14.35 14.18
CA ASN A 147 -27.67 -14.05 13.05
C ASN A 147 -27.90 -15.31 12.21
N LEU A 148 -29.17 -15.72 12.06
CA LEU A 148 -29.54 -16.92 11.31
C LEU A 148 -29.24 -16.83 9.81
N ASP A 149 -29.23 -15.62 9.25
CA ASP A 149 -28.95 -15.38 7.84
C ASP A 149 -27.45 -15.18 7.55
N LEU A 150 -26.63 -15.14 8.60
CA LEU A 150 -25.19 -14.90 8.53
C LEU A 150 -24.45 -15.83 9.49
N GLN A 151 -24.26 -17.07 9.08
CA GLN A 151 -23.54 -18.10 9.85
C GLN A 151 -22.34 -18.63 9.08
N MET A 152 -21.16 -18.53 9.67
CA MET A 152 -19.91 -19.03 9.10
C MET A 152 -19.05 -19.69 10.19
N PRO A 153 -18.41 -20.84 9.93
CA PRO A 153 -18.42 -21.62 8.69
C PRO A 153 -19.69 -22.44 8.49
N PRO A 154 -20.22 -22.60 7.26
CA PRO A 154 -21.55 -23.17 7.03
C PRO A 154 -21.71 -24.66 7.43
N ARG A 155 -20.60 -25.39 7.60
CA ARG A 155 -20.64 -26.82 7.96
C ARG A 155 -20.82 -27.03 9.46
N SER A 156 -20.19 -26.21 10.28
CA SER A 156 -20.16 -26.36 11.73
C SER A 156 -19.66 -25.08 12.37
N LYS A 157 -20.29 -24.70 13.49
CA LYS A 157 -19.82 -23.60 14.33
C LYS A 157 -18.44 -23.92 14.90
N LEU A 158 -17.60 -22.88 15.01
CA LEU A 158 -16.30 -22.97 15.68
C LEU A 158 -16.47 -23.32 17.17
N ALA A 159 -15.42 -23.84 17.79
CA ALA A 159 -15.41 -24.03 19.23
C ALA A 159 -15.38 -22.67 19.95
N ASP A 160 -16.00 -22.58 21.14
CA ASP A 160 -16.12 -21.31 21.87
C ASP A 160 -14.77 -20.64 22.15
N HIS A 161 -13.72 -21.43 22.37
CA HIS A 161 -12.37 -20.91 22.57
C HIS A 161 -11.76 -20.32 21.29
N GLU A 162 -12.06 -20.86 20.11
CA GLU A 162 -11.60 -20.31 18.82
C GLU A 162 -12.30 -18.99 18.52
N ILE A 163 -13.59 -18.89 18.85
CA ILE A 163 -14.37 -17.65 18.74
C ILE A 163 -13.79 -16.58 19.68
N ALA A 164 -13.49 -16.96 20.93
CA ALA A 164 -12.87 -16.06 21.90
C ALA A 164 -11.48 -15.58 21.45
N ASP A 165 -10.66 -16.47 20.88
CA ASP A 165 -9.35 -16.10 20.33
C ASP A 165 -9.48 -15.13 19.15
N LEU A 166 -10.42 -15.37 18.23
CA LEU A 166 -10.70 -14.46 17.11
C LEU A 166 -11.21 -13.09 17.59
N ALA A 167 -12.07 -13.05 18.60
CA ALA A 167 -12.53 -11.80 19.21
C ALA A 167 -11.37 -11.02 19.86
N ALA A 168 -10.48 -11.71 20.59
CA ALA A 168 -9.29 -11.11 21.16
C ALA A 168 -8.34 -10.57 20.07
N TRP A 169 -8.15 -11.33 18.99
CA TRP A 169 -7.35 -10.92 17.84
C TRP A 169 -7.88 -9.65 17.16
N VAL A 170 -9.20 -9.57 16.94
CA VAL A 170 -9.86 -8.37 16.40
C VAL A 170 -9.67 -7.17 17.34
N LYS A 171 -9.83 -7.38 18.66
CA LYS A 171 -9.59 -6.34 19.68
C LYS A 171 -8.14 -5.84 19.71
N MET A 172 -7.18 -6.70 19.37
CA MET A 172 -5.77 -6.33 19.19
C MET A 172 -5.47 -5.63 17.85
N ARG A 173 -6.50 -5.21 17.11
CA ARG A 173 -6.41 -4.58 15.78
C ARG A 173 -5.92 -5.51 14.67
N ALA A 174 -6.26 -6.80 14.81
CA ALA A 174 -5.89 -7.88 13.90
C ALA A 174 -4.38 -7.93 13.61
N PRO A 175 -3.53 -8.25 14.61
CA PRO A 175 -2.11 -8.48 14.40
C PRO A 175 -1.85 -9.51 13.31
N TRP A 176 -0.91 -9.22 12.43
CA TRP A 176 -0.50 -10.11 11.36
C TRP A 176 1.01 -9.96 11.22
N PRO A 177 1.78 -11.05 11.06
CA PRO A 177 3.22 -10.95 10.79
C PRO A 177 3.43 -10.11 9.53
N GLU A 178 4.60 -9.50 9.36
CA GLU A 178 4.91 -8.85 8.09
C GLU A 178 4.54 -9.79 6.94
N GLU A 179 3.67 -9.32 6.04
CA GLU A 179 3.35 -10.03 4.81
C GLU A 179 4.68 -10.12 4.07
N SER A 180 5.41 -11.23 4.26
CA SER A 180 6.74 -11.47 3.71
C SER A 180 6.61 -11.47 2.19
N GLY A 181 6.76 -10.28 1.64
CA GLY A 181 6.16 -9.96 0.37
C GLY A 181 4.64 -10.05 0.48
N GLN A 182 3.97 -8.93 0.20
CA GLN A 182 2.99 -8.98 -0.87
C GLN A 182 3.40 -10.12 -1.83
N ALA A 183 2.49 -11.05 -2.12
CA ALA A 183 2.38 -11.46 -3.51
C ALA A 183 2.18 -10.14 -4.24
N GLN A 184 3.29 -9.48 -4.56
CA GLN A 184 3.36 -8.44 -5.52
C GLN A 184 2.81 -9.20 -6.71
N THR A 185 1.55 -8.94 -7.01
CA THR A 185 1.19 -8.68 -8.39
C THR A 185 2.02 -7.46 -8.80
N ALA A 186 3.36 -7.62 -8.85
CA ALA A 186 4.10 -7.12 -9.96
C ALA A 186 3.27 -7.65 -11.12
N LYS A 187 2.57 -6.75 -11.79
CA LYS A 187 2.06 -7.02 -13.11
C LYS A 187 3.31 -7.33 -13.93
N SER A 188 3.81 -8.57 -13.83
CA SER A 188 4.71 -9.09 -14.81
C SER A 188 3.81 -9.34 -16.00
N ASP A 189 4.02 -8.58 -17.07
CA ASP A 189 3.44 -8.90 -18.37
C ASP A 189 3.92 -10.29 -18.87
N GLU A 190 4.88 -10.89 -18.15
CA GLU A 190 5.40 -12.24 -18.35
C GLU A 190 4.36 -13.31 -17.93
N PRO A 191 4.02 -14.27 -18.81
CA PRO A 191 3.18 -15.40 -18.47
C PRO A 191 3.75 -16.20 -17.30
N PHE A 192 2.89 -16.62 -16.36
CA PHE A 192 3.26 -17.42 -15.19
C PHE A 192 4.13 -18.66 -15.52
N SER A 193 3.99 -19.22 -16.72
CA SER A 193 4.80 -20.34 -17.22
C SER A 193 6.28 -19.99 -17.45
N GLN A 194 6.62 -18.75 -17.81
CA GLN A 194 8.01 -18.31 -17.96
C GLN A 194 8.64 -17.98 -16.60
N GLU A 195 7.88 -17.37 -15.68
CA GLU A 195 8.29 -17.17 -14.28
C GLU A 195 8.70 -18.50 -13.62
N LEU A 196 7.84 -19.52 -13.74
CA LEU A 196 8.12 -20.85 -13.21
C LEU A 196 9.39 -21.46 -13.82
N LYS A 197 9.59 -21.33 -15.14
CA LYS A 197 10.80 -21.80 -15.81
C LYS A 197 12.05 -21.14 -15.26
N ARG A 198 12.03 -19.83 -15.03
CA ARG A 198 13.17 -19.09 -14.46
C ARG A 198 13.46 -19.49 -13.03
N ARG A 199 12.43 -19.65 -12.19
CA ARG A 199 12.60 -20.13 -10.81
C ARG A 199 13.18 -21.54 -10.77
N ALA A 200 12.72 -22.41 -11.66
CA ALA A 200 13.22 -23.77 -11.80
C ALA A 200 14.69 -23.84 -12.25
N GLN A 201 15.29 -22.74 -12.73
CA GLN A 201 16.72 -22.67 -13.07
C GLN A 201 17.62 -22.27 -11.89
N ARG A 202 17.06 -21.86 -10.73
CA ARG A 202 17.89 -21.51 -9.57
C ARG A 202 18.61 -22.75 -9.03
N TRP A 203 19.79 -22.53 -8.48
CA TRP A 203 20.68 -23.58 -7.95
C TRP A 203 19.97 -24.50 -6.94
N SER A 204 19.10 -23.94 -6.08
CA SER A 204 18.40 -24.69 -5.03
C SER A 204 17.31 -25.63 -5.55
N PHE A 205 16.86 -25.44 -6.78
CA PHE A 205 15.86 -26.29 -7.45
C PHE A 205 16.49 -27.24 -8.47
N GLN A 206 17.82 -27.23 -8.62
CA GLN A 206 18.49 -28.23 -9.43
C GLN A 206 18.56 -29.57 -8.68
N PRO A 207 18.36 -30.71 -9.36
CA PRO A 207 18.54 -32.00 -8.74
C PRO A 207 19.99 -32.16 -8.26
N LEU A 208 20.15 -32.68 -7.04
CA LEU A 208 21.46 -33.04 -6.50
C LEU A 208 22.08 -34.10 -7.41
N ARG A 209 23.28 -33.82 -7.92
CA ARG A 209 24.05 -34.80 -8.70
C ARG A 209 24.97 -35.56 -7.75
N PRO A 210 25.01 -36.89 -7.82
CA PRO A 210 26.02 -37.64 -7.09
C PRO A 210 27.40 -37.28 -7.65
N VAL A 211 28.30 -36.82 -6.78
CA VAL A 211 29.69 -36.52 -7.13
C VAL A 211 30.58 -37.59 -6.50
N GLN A 212 31.54 -38.10 -7.28
CA GLN A 212 32.52 -39.05 -6.74
C GLN A 212 33.51 -38.30 -5.86
N VAL A 213 33.83 -38.88 -4.71
CA VAL A 213 34.83 -38.34 -3.80
C VAL A 213 36.20 -38.38 -4.49
N PRO A 214 36.92 -37.26 -4.62
CA PRO A 214 38.20 -37.23 -5.31
C PRO A 214 39.26 -37.99 -4.51
N GLU A 215 40.21 -38.59 -5.21
CA GLU A 215 41.38 -39.19 -4.59
C GLU A 215 42.43 -38.11 -4.30
N VAL A 216 42.96 -38.13 -3.08
CA VAL A 216 43.95 -37.17 -2.58
C VAL A 216 45.15 -37.92 -1.99
N LYS A 217 46.29 -37.24 -1.92
CA LYS A 217 47.55 -37.81 -1.43
C LYS A 217 47.57 -37.89 0.10
N GLU A 218 47.12 -36.85 0.78
CA GLU A 218 47.20 -36.73 2.24
C GLU A 218 45.95 -37.28 2.95
N LYS A 219 45.77 -38.60 2.89
CA LYS A 219 44.57 -39.29 3.40
C LYS A 219 44.33 -39.12 4.91
N ASP A 220 45.39 -38.89 5.69
CA ASP A 220 45.33 -38.75 7.15
C ASP A 220 44.66 -37.44 7.62
N TRP A 221 44.59 -36.42 6.76
CA TRP A 221 43.95 -35.14 7.09
C TRP A 221 42.42 -35.20 6.91
N ILE A 222 41.90 -36.17 6.15
CA ILE A 222 40.48 -36.30 5.84
C ILE A 222 39.71 -36.86 7.06
N ARG A 223 38.73 -36.11 7.57
CA ARG A 223 37.81 -36.58 8.64
C ARG A 223 36.49 -37.06 8.08
N ASN A 224 36.06 -36.48 6.96
CA ASN A 224 34.84 -36.83 6.27
C ASN A 224 35.00 -36.65 4.74
N PRO A 225 34.12 -37.23 3.91
CA PRO A 225 34.25 -37.15 2.45
C PRO A 225 34.28 -35.74 1.84
N ILE A 226 33.78 -34.70 2.54
CA ILE A 226 33.82 -33.30 2.07
C ILE A 226 35.26 -32.77 2.12
N ASP A 227 36.06 -33.17 3.10
CA ASP A 227 37.43 -32.70 3.28
C ASP A 227 38.31 -33.11 2.08
N ALA A 228 38.01 -34.25 1.44
CA ALA A 228 38.68 -34.70 0.23
C ALA A 228 38.50 -33.72 -0.94
N PHE A 229 37.34 -33.06 -1.06
CA PHE A 229 37.12 -32.05 -2.10
C PHE A 229 37.93 -30.78 -1.88
N ILE A 230 38.06 -30.35 -0.61
CA ILE A 230 38.87 -29.19 -0.24
C ILE A 230 40.35 -29.50 -0.47
N LEU A 231 40.81 -30.64 0.03
CA LEU A 231 42.20 -31.07 -0.09
C LEU A 231 42.60 -31.33 -1.54
N SER A 232 41.72 -31.91 -2.36
CA SER A 232 41.98 -32.10 -3.80
C SER A 232 42.23 -30.78 -4.51
N HIS A 233 41.49 -29.72 -4.18
CA HIS A 233 41.71 -28.39 -4.77
C HIS A 233 43.00 -27.75 -4.24
N HIS A 234 43.30 -27.92 -2.96
CA HIS A 234 44.56 -27.47 -2.36
C HIS A 234 45.79 -28.15 -3.01
N GLU A 235 45.73 -29.46 -3.23
CA GLU A 235 46.79 -30.23 -3.90
C GLU A 235 46.98 -29.81 -5.37
N GLN A 236 45.89 -29.49 -6.08
CA GLN A 236 45.94 -28.97 -7.46
C GLN A 236 46.61 -27.60 -7.53
N GLU A 237 46.25 -26.70 -6.61
CA GLU A 237 46.79 -25.34 -6.52
C GLU A 237 48.12 -25.26 -5.75
N SER A 238 48.63 -26.39 -5.26
CA SER A 238 49.85 -26.46 -4.43
C SER A 238 49.80 -25.59 -3.17
N ILE A 239 48.62 -25.47 -2.55
CA ILE A 239 48.38 -24.72 -1.32
C ILE A 239 48.36 -25.72 -0.14
N PRO A 240 49.19 -25.54 0.91
CA PRO A 240 49.13 -26.40 2.08
C PRO A 240 47.86 -26.12 2.90
N HIS A 241 47.29 -27.17 3.51
CA HIS A 241 46.18 -27.00 4.44
C HIS A 241 46.65 -26.34 5.74
N ALA A 242 45.75 -25.64 6.43
CA ALA A 242 46.05 -25.06 7.73
C ALA A 242 46.25 -26.16 8.79
N ALA A 243 47.03 -25.84 9.83
CA ALA A 243 47.10 -26.68 11.03
C ALA A 243 45.76 -26.65 11.77
N GLU A 244 45.43 -27.73 12.48
CA GLU A 244 44.23 -27.77 13.31
C GLU A 244 44.29 -26.68 14.38
N ALA A 245 43.20 -25.93 14.50
CA ALA A 245 43.09 -24.89 15.50
C ALA A 245 43.19 -25.52 16.90
N SER A 246 44.04 -24.94 17.77
CA SER A 246 44.16 -25.41 19.14
C SER A 246 42.82 -25.28 19.87
N PRO A 247 42.39 -26.27 20.66
CA PRO A 247 41.27 -26.09 21.58
C PRO A 247 41.68 -25.08 22.65
N ARG A 248 41.38 -23.80 22.44
CA ARG A 248 41.44 -22.81 23.52
C ARG A 248 40.09 -22.77 24.21
N THR A 249 40.15 -22.99 25.53
CA THR A 249 39.11 -22.70 26.52
C THR A 249 38.59 -21.27 26.42
#